data_AF-A0A021VV70-F1
#
_entry.id   AF-A0A021VV70-F1
#
_cell.length_a   1.000
_cell.length_b   1.000
_cell.length_c   1.000
_cell.angle_alpha   90.00
_cell.angle_beta   90.00
_cell.angle_gamma   90.00
#
_symmetry.space_group_name_H-M   'P 1'
#
loop_
_entity.id
_entity.type
_entity.pdbx_description
1 polymer ?
#
loop_
_entity_poly.entity_id
_entity_poly.type
_entity_poly.pdbx_seq_one_letter_code
_entity_poly.pdbx_strand_id
1 'polypeptide(L)'
;MPTGPGSADLYGWYRVEKMRWAGTGKAKDRSTIVYNPRITVAGIPDEAHEYLLGSRSGVEWVMERYQVKTDKASGIVNDPNDWSREVGDPRYILDLLRRVVTVSVETVRIVRSLPAIDFESLS
;
A
#
# COMPACT_ATOMS: atom_id res chain seq x y z
N MET A 1 0.61 21.01 -15.45
CA MET A 1 1.96 20.66 -15.95
C MET A 1 2.16 19.17 -15.72
N PRO A 2 2.50 18.33 -16.72
CA PRO A 2 2.77 16.93 -16.45
C PRO A 2 4.17 16.81 -15.84
N THR A 3 4.25 16.69 -14.51
CA THR A 3 5.48 16.40 -13.77
C THR A 3 5.78 14.90 -13.80
N GLY A 4 5.76 14.30 -14.99
CA GLY A 4 6.16 12.91 -15.20
C GLY A 4 7.66 12.82 -15.48
N PRO A 5 8.31 11.69 -15.17
CA PRO A 5 9.69 11.48 -15.59
C PRO A 5 9.75 11.49 -17.13
N GLY A 6 10.63 12.32 -17.69
CA GLY A 6 11.16 12.04 -19.03
C GLY A 6 11.78 10.64 -19.06
N SER A 7 11.87 10.01 -20.22
CA SER A 7 12.23 8.59 -20.43
C SER A 7 13.56 8.11 -19.82
N ALA A 8 14.32 8.95 -19.12
CA ALA A 8 15.70 8.68 -18.72
C ALA A 8 15.87 7.81 -17.46
N ASP A 9 14.93 7.79 -16.50
CA ASP A 9 15.03 6.88 -15.34
C ASP A 9 13.68 6.65 -14.62
N LEU A 10 12.87 5.73 -15.16
CA LEU A 10 11.60 5.36 -14.55
C LEU A 10 11.80 4.61 -13.21
N TYR A 11 12.81 3.75 -13.10
CA TYR A 11 13.03 2.97 -11.88
C TYR A 11 13.45 3.86 -10.70
N GLY A 12 14.31 4.84 -10.92
CA GLY A 12 14.62 5.84 -9.91
C GLY A 12 13.43 6.74 -9.59
N TRP A 13 12.57 7.05 -10.57
CA TRP A 13 11.37 7.85 -10.33
C TRP A 13 10.38 7.18 -9.36
N TYR A 14 10.13 5.88 -9.56
CA TYR A 14 9.17 5.10 -8.79
C TYR A 14 9.79 4.32 -7.62
N ARG A 15 11.09 4.52 -7.34
CA ARG A 15 11.77 3.87 -6.22
C ARG A 15 11.07 4.20 -4.90
N VAL A 16 10.86 3.17 -4.08
CA VAL A 16 10.42 3.29 -2.69
C VAL A 16 11.61 3.12 -1.74
N GLU A 17 11.71 3.99 -0.74
CA GLU A 17 12.59 3.81 0.40
C GLU A 17 11.77 3.35 1.60
N LYS A 18 10.83 4.20 2.04
CA LYS A 18 9.88 3.88 3.10
C LYS A 18 8.65 4.78 2.99
N MET A 19 7.49 4.16 2.75
CA MET A 19 6.20 4.87 2.70
C MET A 19 5.80 5.37 4.09
N ARG A 20 5.10 6.51 4.12
CA ARG A 20 4.62 7.12 5.38
C ARG A 20 3.25 7.73 5.17
N TRP A 21 2.42 7.69 6.20
CA TRP A 21 1.22 8.51 6.26
C TRP A 21 1.63 9.99 6.26
N ALA A 22 0.82 10.84 5.62
CA ALA A 22 0.94 12.28 5.76
C ALA A 22 0.54 12.72 7.19
N GLY A 23 0.74 13.99 7.49
CA GLY A 23 0.53 14.55 8.83
C GLY A 23 1.76 14.41 9.74
N THR A 24 1.60 14.86 10.98
CA THR A 24 2.72 15.03 11.93
C THR A 24 2.40 14.40 13.29
N GLY A 25 3.38 13.69 13.85
CA GLY A 25 3.27 13.13 15.20
C GLY A 25 2.12 12.12 15.33
N LYS A 26 1.20 12.36 16.27
CA LYS A 26 0.03 11.52 16.52
C LYS A 26 -1.13 11.78 15.55
N ALA A 27 -1.17 12.94 14.89
CA ALA A 27 -2.20 13.29 13.91
C ALA A 27 -1.75 12.82 12.52
N LYS A 28 -1.87 11.51 12.28
CA LYS A 28 -1.62 10.93 10.96
C LYS A 28 -2.85 11.06 10.08
N ASP A 29 -2.67 11.62 8.89
CA ASP A 29 -3.68 11.60 7.85
C ASP A 29 -3.65 10.25 7.14
N ARG A 30 -4.63 9.39 7.45
CA ARG A 30 -4.77 8.05 6.84
C ARG A 30 -5.41 8.09 5.45
N SER A 31 -5.79 9.26 4.95
CA SER A 31 -6.26 9.43 3.57
C SER A 31 -5.11 9.63 2.58
N THR A 32 -3.88 9.90 3.07
CA THR A 32 -2.74 10.27 2.23
C THR A 32 -1.46 9.52 2.60
N ILE A 33 -0.84 8.85 1.61
CA ILE A 33 0.45 8.18 1.71
C ILE A 33 1.49 8.97 0.91
N VAL A 34 2.56 9.39 1.59
CA VAL A 34 3.81 9.82 0.97
C VAL A 34 4.56 8.56 0.53
N TYR A 35 4.54 8.28 -0.77
CA TYR A 35 5.16 7.09 -1.35
C TYR A 35 6.68 7.25 -1.44
N ASN A 36 7.12 8.38 -1.99
CA ASN A 36 8.52 8.83 -2.03
C ASN A 36 8.56 10.37 -2.14
N PRO A 37 9.73 11.03 -2.21
CA PRO A 37 9.81 12.51 -2.31
C PRO A 37 9.12 13.13 -3.53
N ARG A 38 8.71 12.33 -4.52
CA ARG A 38 8.14 12.78 -5.80
C ARG A 38 6.66 12.41 -5.96
N ILE A 39 6.19 11.40 -5.23
CA ILE A 39 4.88 10.77 -5.43
C ILE A 39 4.13 10.71 -4.11
N THR A 40 2.91 11.21 -4.13
CA THR A 40 1.93 11.12 -3.03
C THR A 40 0.66 10.49 -3.56
N VAL A 41 0.14 9.51 -2.82
CA VAL A 41 -1.16 8.86 -3.07
C VAL A 41 -2.16 9.45 -2.08
N ALA A 42 -3.18 10.15 -2.56
CA ALA A 42 -4.20 10.80 -1.74
C ALA A 42 -5.59 10.25 -2.06
N GLY A 43 -6.55 10.52 -1.17
CA GLY A 43 -7.95 10.11 -1.34
C GLY A 43 -8.19 8.62 -1.02
N ILE A 44 -7.40 8.04 -0.10
CA ILE A 44 -7.63 6.70 0.41
C ILE A 44 -8.89 6.74 1.30
N PRO A 45 -9.97 6.01 0.97
CA PRO A 45 -11.18 5.99 1.78
C PRO A 45 -10.94 5.36 3.15
N ASP A 46 -11.71 5.78 4.16
CA ASP A 46 -11.57 5.24 5.52
C ASP A 46 -11.87 3.74 5.58
N GLU A 47 -12.80 3.27 4.73
CA GLU A 47 -13.17 1.86 4.60
C GLU A 47 -11.98 0.97 4.22
N ALA A 48 -10.98 1.51 3.52
CA ALA A 48 -9.79 0.75 3.16
C ALA A 48 -9.00 0.26 4.39
N HIS A 49 -9.17 0.90 5.55
CA HIS A 49 -8.50 0.53 6.80
C HIS A 49 -9.28 -0.53 7.61
N GLU A 50 -10.54 -0.81 7.26
CA GLU A 50 -11.37 -1.80 7.95
C GLU A 50 -11.05 -3.24 7.53
N TYR A 51 -10.49 -3.43 6.34
CA TYR A 51 -10.02 -4.74 5.89
C TYR A 51 -8.71 -5.12 6.59
N LEU A 52 -8.81 -5.95 7.63
CA LEU A 52 -7.70 -6.38 8.47
C LEU A 52 -7.10 -7.72 8.04
N LEU A 53 -5.78 -7.78 8.00
CA LEU A 53 -4.95 -8.98 7.89
C LEU A 53 -4.20 -9.17 9.22
N GLY A 54 -4.79 -9.95 10.13
CA GLY A 54 -4.31 -10.03 11.51
C GLY A 54 -4.57 -8.72 12.25
N SER A 55 -3.52 -8.05 12.71
CA SER A 55 -3.61 -6.80 13.48
C SER A 55 -3.44 -5.51 12.65
N ARG A 56 -3.34 -5.61 11.31
CA ARG A 56 -3.07 -4.47 10.42
C ARG A 56 -4.02 -4.46 9.25
N SER A 57 -4.30 -3.28 8.70
CA SER A 57 -5.00 -3.18 7.42
C SER A 57 -4.15 -3.73 6.26
N GLY A 58 -4.80 -4.14 5.17
CA GLY A 58 -4.10 -4.52 3.93
C GLY A 58 -3.15 -3.41 3.44
N VAL A 59 -3.56 -2.15 3.56
CA VAL A 59 -2.74 -0.99 3.19
C VAL A 59 -1.49 -0.86 4.06
N GLU A 60 -1.64 -0.99 5.38
CA GLU A 60 -0.49 -0.96 6.31
C GLU A 60 0.47 -2.12 6.11
N TRP A 61 -0.04 -3.30 5.71
CA TRP A 61 0.80 -4.44 5.37
C TRP A 61 1.72 -4.11 4.20
N VAL A 62 1.19 -3.49 3.13
CA VAL A 62 2.00 -3.05 1.98
C VAL A 62 3.07 -2.05 2.42
N MET A 63 2.69 -1.01 3.17
CA MET A 63 3.64 0.01 3.65
C MET A 63 4.76 -0.58 4.52
N GLU A 64 4.48 -1.62 5.30
CA GLU A 64 5.47 -2.27 6.16
C GLU A 64 6.41 -3.20 5.38
N ARG A 65 5.89 -3.93 4.39
CA ARG A 65 6.66 -4.92 3.62
C ARG A 65 7.45 -4.30 2.47
N TYR A 66 6.87 -3.32 1.78
CA TYR A 66 7.50 -2.65 0.65
C TYR A 66 8.30 -1.42 1.11
N GLN A 67 9.33 -1.67 1.91
CA GLN A 67 10.33 -0.67 2.28
C GLN A 67 11.73 -1.31 2.26
N VAL A 68 12.76 -0.53 1.95
CA VAL A 68 14.14 -1.00 1.99
C VAL A 68 14.52 -1.26 3.45
N LYS A 69 14.95 -2.49 3.75
CA LYS A 69 15.42 -2.88 5.09
C LYS A 69 16.72 -3.65 5.00
N THR A 70 17.66 -3.30 5.86
CA THR A 70 18.87 -4.11 6.09
C THR A 70 18.69 -4.90 7.37
N ASP A 71 18.80 -6.23 7.27
CA ASP A 71 18.85 -7.07 8.45
C ASP A 71 20.19 -6.83 9.17
N LYS A 72 20.13 -6.54 10.48
CA LYS A 72 21.33 -6.15 11.24
C LYS A 72 22.27 -7.32 11.51
N ALA A 73 21.73 -8.53 11.61
CA ALA A 73 22.52 -9.71 11.96
C ALA A 73 23.30 -10.23 10.75
N SER A 74 22.66 -10.32 9.59
CA SER A 74 23.24 -10.83 8.35
C SER A 74 23.83 -9.75 7.44
N GLY A 75 23.42 -8.50 7.59
CA GLY A 75 23.78 -7.41 6.67
C GLY A 75 23.03 -7.46 5.33
N ILE A 76 22.13 -8.43 5.13
CA ILE A 76 21.39 -8.60 3.88
C ILE A 76 20.40 -7.44 3.70
N VAL A 77 20.48 -6.78 2.55
CA VAL A 77 19.54 -5.73 2.14
C VAL A 77 18.36 -6.38 1.43
N ASN A 78 17.17 -6.18 1.98
CA ASN A 78 15.91 -6.50 1.35
C ASN A 78 15.38 -5.22 0.67
N ASP A 79 15.56 -5.15 -0.65
CA ASP A 79 15.09 -4.05 -1.48
C ASP A 79 13.90 -4.52 -2.37
N PRO A 80 12.66 -4.09 -2.09
CA PRO A 80 11.51 -4.49 -2.89
C PRO A 80 11.52 -3.91 -4.32
N ASN A 81 12.35 -2.91 -4.60
CA ASN A 81 12.47 -2.34 -5.93
C ASN A 81 13.18 -3.29 -6.92
N ASP A 82 13.95 -4.26 -6.42
CA ASP A 82 14.59 -5.29 -7.26
C ASP A 82 13.53 -6.14 -7.96
N TRP A 83 12.43 -6.45 -7.28
CA TRP A 83 11.30 -7.15 -7.90
C TRP A 83 10.69 -6.35 -9.04
N SER A 84 10.58 -5.03 -8.89
CA SER A 84 10.06 -4.15 -9.96
C SER A 84 10.95 -4.22 -11.21
N ARG A 85 12.27 -4.34 -11.03
CA ARG A 85 13.22 -4.53 -12.13
C ARG A 85 13.11 -5.91 -12.75
N GLU A 86 12.97 -6.95 -11.93
CA GLU A 86 12.85 -8.34 -12.37
C GLU A 86 11.61 -8.54 -13.25
N VAL A 87 10.46 -7.96 -12.87
CA VAL A 87 9.23 -8.05 -13.67
C VAL A 87 9.14 -7.01 -14.79
N GLY A 88 10.15 -6.14 -14.94
CA GLY A 88 10.18 -5.11 -15.98
C GLY A 88 9.14 -3.99 -15.81
N ASP A 89 8.60 -3.79 -14.61
CA ASP A 89 7.56 -2.79 -14.33
C ASP A 89 8.02 -1.81 -13.23
N PRO A 90 8.49 -0.61 -13.58
CA PRO A 90 8.95 0.37 -12.61
C PRO A 90 7.83 0.86 -11.68
N ARG A 91 6.56 0.74 -12.08
CA ARG A 91 5.40 1.21 -11.30
C ARG A 91 4.79 0.14 -10.41
N TYR A 92 5.32 -1.08 -10.44
CA TYR A 92 4.74 -2.25 -9.80
C TYR A 92 4.25 -1.98 -8.37
N ILE A 93 5.12 -1.42 -7.51
CA ILE A 93 4.82 -1.20 -6.09
C ILE A 93 3.73 -0.13 -5.91
N LEU A 94 3.78 0.95 -6.69
CA LEU A 94 2.77 2.01 -6.66
C LEU A 94 1.41 1.47 -7.08
N ASP A 95 1.36 0.70 -8.17
CA ASP A 95 0.11 0.14 -8.68
C ASP A 95 -0.41 -0.98 -7.78
N LEU A 96 0.47 -1.77 -7.14
CA LEU A 96 0.10 -2.72 -6.08
C LEU A 96 -0.59 -2.02 -4.92
N LEU A 97 -0.03 -0.91 -4.40
CA LEU A 97 -0.64 -0.14 -3.33
C LEU A 97 -2.06 0.31 -3.71
N ARG A 98 -2.25 0.84 -4.92
CA ARG A 98 -3.56 1.26 -5.43
C ARG A 98 -4.54 0.10 -5.53
N ARG A 99 -4.10 -1.04 -6.06
CA ARG A 99 -4.91 -2.27 -6.14
C ARG A 99 -5.33 -2.75 -4.75
N VAL A 100 -4.43 -2.73 -3.76
CA VAL A 100 -4.73 -3.14 -2.39
C VAL A 100 -5.74 -2.20 -1.73
N VAL A 101 -5.63 -0.88 -1.95
CA VAL A 101 -6.66 0.07 -1.50
C VAL A 101 -8.03 -0.30 -2.08
N THR A 102 -8.11 -0.54 -3.39
CA THR A 102 -9.36 -0.94 -4.06
C THR A 102 -9.89 -2.26 -3.51
N VAL A 103 -9.07 -3.31 -3.43
CA VAL A 103 -9.48 -4.62 -2.89
C VAL A 103 -10.01 -4.50 -1.46
N SER A 104 -9.39 -3.66 -0.63
CA SER A 104 -9.81 -3.42 0.75
C SER A 104 -11.22 -2.84 0.82
N VAL A 105 -11.48 -1.77 0.06
CA VAL A 105 -12.81 -1.14 -0.02
C VAL A 105 -13.85 -2.09 -0.58
N GLU A 106 -13.53 -2.80 -1.66
CA GLU A 106 -14.45 -3.75 -2.29
C GLU A 106 -14.79 -4.92 -1.38
N THR A 107 -13.82 -5.41 -0.60
CA THR A 107 -14.04 -6.47 0.38
C THR A 107 -14.99 -6.01 1.48
N VAL A 108 -14.78 -4.81 2.02
CA VAL A 108 -15.67 -4.22 3.04
C VAL A 108 -17.09 -4.05 2.48
N ARG A 109 -17.21 -3.58 1.23
CA ARG A 109 -18.49 -3.46 0.53
C ARG A 109 -19.22 -4.80 0.39
N ILE A 110 -18.51 -5.85 -0.02
CA ILE A 110 -19.08 -7.20 -0.16
C ILE A 110 -19.51 -7.75 1.19
N VAL A 111 -18.67 -7.65 2.22
CA VAL A 111 -18.98 -8.14 3.58
C VAL A 111 -20.20 -7.43 4.15
N ARG A 112 -20.31 -6.11 3.98
CA ARG A 112 -21.47 -5.32 4.41
C ARG A 112 -22.76 -5.67 3.66
N SER A 113 -22.65 -6.26 2.48
CA SER A 113 -23.81 -6.68 1.67
C SER A 113 -24.30 -8.09 1.98
N LEU A 114 -23.60 -8.85 2.83
CA LEU A 114 -24.02 -10.19 3.23
C LEU A 114 -25.34 -10.12 4.02
N PRO A 115 -26.27 -11.08 3.80
CA PRO A 115 -27.47 -11.16 4.61
C PRO A 115 -27.13 -11.46 6.07
N ALA A 116 -28.05 -11.09 6.97
CA ALA A 116 -27.95 -11.52 8.36
C ALA A 116 -27.89 -13.05 8.42
N ILE A 117 -27.01 -13.57 9.27
CA ILE A 117 -26.91 -15.01 9.47
C ILE A 117 -28.13 -15.45 10.26
N ASP A 118 -28.96 -16.29 9.64
CA ASP A 118 -30.05 -17.00 10.32
C ASP A 118 -29.51 -18.34 10.85
N PHE A 119 -29.42 -18.44 12.17
CA PHE A 119 -28.95 -19.64 12.84
C PHE A 119 -30.09 -20.63 13.15
N GLU A 120 -31.36 -20.23 12.99
CA GLU A 120 -32.52 -21.09 13.25
C GLU A 120 -32.80 -22.06 12.09
N SER A 121 -32.40 -21.71 10.87
CA SER A 121 -32.56 -22.59 9.69
C SER A 121 -31.57 -23.77 9.63
N LEU A 122 -30.69 -23.93 10.63
CA LEU A 122 -29.64 -24.96 10.71
C LEU A 122 -29.84 -25.98 11.84
N SER A 123 -30.93 -25.85 12.62
CA SER A 123 -31.37 -26.81 13.65
C SER A 123 -32.62 -27.56 13.20
#